data_AF-V5FR34-F1
#
_entry.id   AF-V5FR34-F1
#
_cell.length_a   1.000
_cell.length_b   1.000
_cell.length_c   1.000
_cell.angle_alpha   90.00
_cell.angle_beta   90.00
_cell.angle_gamma   90.00
#
_symmetry.space_group_name_H-M   'P 1'
#
loop_
_entity.id
_entity.type
_entity.pdbx_description
1 polymer ?
#
loop_
_entity_poly.entity_id
_entity_poly.type
_entity_poly.pdbx_seq_one_letter_code
_entity_poly.pdbx_strand_id
1 'polypeptide(L)'
;HGFHAELQGYCGVYHGNICKKYVENTKSVWYNNSGGYENEVITTGLWEELIVTLEEPCRSAAEKLLCVYAFPECNIDKPLPLCHEDCVAVKELFCYKEWALLEDKKAQGVFVKSRKHFRL
;
A
#
# COMPACT_ATOMS: atom_id res chain seq x y z
N HIS A 1 0.53 3.49 29.77
CA HIS A 1 1.38 4.41 28.98
C HIS A 1 2.24 3.57 28.04
N GLY A 2 1.73 3.30 26.83
CA GLY A 2 2.43 2.48 25.83
C GLY A 2 3.41 3.35 25.04
N PHE A 3 4.65 2.90 24.94
CA PHE A 3 5.69 3.51 24.13
C PHE A 3 5.37 3.22 22.65
N HIS A 4 4.66 4.13 21.97
CA HIS A 4 4.69 4.15 20.51
C HIS A 4 6.09 4.63 20.12
N ALA A 5 6.95 3.72 19.66
CA ALA A 5 8.20 4.11 19.01
C ALA A 5 7.84 5.11 17.90
N GLU A 6 8.32 6.35 18.01
CA GLU A 6 8.10 7.33 16.96
C GLU A 6 8.69 6.75 15.67
N LEU A 7 7.82 6.60 14.67
CA LEU A 7 8.22 6.20 13.33
C LEU A 7 9.18 7.28 12.82
N GLN A 8 10.48 7.03 12.90
CA GLN A 8 11.48 7.89 12.30
C GLN A 8 11.30 7.84 10.78
N GLY A 9 11.12 9.02 10.19
CA GLY A 9 10.83 9.22 8.79
C GLY A 9 10.70 10.70 8.47
N TYR A 10 10.37 11.04 7.22
CA TYR A 10 10.21 12.42 6.78
C TYR A 10 9.10 12.53 5.72
N CYS A 11 8.47 13.70 5.62
CA CYS A 11 7.59 14.00 4.49
C CYS A 11 8.43 14.51 3.29
N GLY A 12 8.14 14.04 2.08
CA GLY A 12 8.79 14.51 0.86
C GLY A 12 7.87 14.42 -0.36
N VAL A 13 8.32 15.00 -1.48
CA VAL A 13 7.62 14.87 -2.76
C VAL A 13 7.80 13.46 -3.30
N TYR A 14 6.74 12.89 -3.85
CA TYR A 14 6.83 11.60 -4.54
C TYR A 14 7.58 11.74 -5.87
N HIS A 15 8.70 11.01 -6.00
CA HIS A 15 9.54 10.99 -7.20
C HIS A 15 9.50 9.66 -7.98
N GLY A 16 8.67 8.71 -7.55
CA GLY A 16 8.51 7.43 -8.23
C GLY A 16 7.57 7.51 -9.44
N ASN A 17 7.36 6.36 -10.07
CA ASN A 17 6.54 6.24 -11.28
C ASN A 17 5.25 5.46 -11.02
N ILE A 18 5.31 4.35 -10.27
CA ILE A 18 4.21 3.38 -10.20
C ILE A 18 2.96 3.99 -9.55
N CYS A 19 3.14 4.85 -8.55
CA CYS A 19 2.05 5.47 -7.79
C CYS A 19 1.73 6.89 -8.22
N LYS A 20 2.35 7.41 -9.28
CA LYS A 20 2.27 8.83 -9.65
C LYS A 20 0.82 9.32 -9.76
N LYS A 21 -0.03 8.59 -10.50
CA LYS A 21 -1.46 8.92 -10.69
C LYS A 21 -2.31 8.86 -9.41
N TYR A 22 -1.80 8.22 -8.35
CA TYR A 22 -2.53 8.00 -7.10
C TYR A 22 -2.13 8.97 -5.98
N VAL A 23 -0.90 9.48 -6.03
CA VAL A 23 -0.36 10.39 -5.01
C VAL A 23 -0.05 11.79 -5.55
N GLU A 24 -0.25 12.05 -6.85
CA GLU A 24 0.01 13.36 -7.48
C GLU A 24 -0.72 14.53 -6.83
N ASN A 25 -1.90 14.29 -6.27
CA ASN A 25 -2.72 15.32 -5.62
C ASN A 25 -2.38 15.52 -4.13
N THR A 26 -1.44 14.73 -3.59
CA THR A 26 -0.96 14.88 -2.21
C THR A 26 0.13 15.95 -2.14
N LYS A 27 0.17 16.72 -1.06
CA LYS A 27 1.23 17.74 -0.88
C LYS A 27 2.61 17.09 -0.68
N SER A 28 2.64 15.99 0.06
CA SER A 28 3.84 15.22 0.37
C SER A 28 3.45 13.82 0.86
N VAL A 29 4.29 12.84 0.58
CA VAL A 29 4.17 11.47 1.09
C VAL A 29 5.21 11.19 2.16
N TRP A 30 4.91 10.26 3.05
CA TRP A 30 5.80 9.87 4.14
C TRP A 30 6.78 8.78 3.71
N TYR A 31 8.04 8.94 4.11
CA TYR A 31 9.11 7.98 3.89
C TYR A 31 9.64 7.45 5.23
N ASN A 32 9.63 6.13 5.41
CA ASN A 32 10.32 5.48 6.53
C ASN A 32 11.84 5.47 6.32
N ASN A 33 12.58 5.10 7.37
CA ASN A 33 14.04 4.95 7.31
C ASN A 33 14.55 3.90 6.28
N SER A 34 13.71 2.95 5.85
CA SER A 34 14.03 2.02 4.74
C SER A 34 14.10 2.72 3.37
N GLY A 35 13.54 3.93 3.28
CA GLY A 35 13.67 4.85 2.15
C GLY A 35 12.65 4.60 1.05
N GLY A 36 12.33 5.66 0.29
CA GLY A 36 11.34 5.61 -0.79
C GLY A 36 11.65 4.63 -1.91
N TYR A 37 12.93 4.35 -2.17
CA TYR A 37 13.34 3.38 -3.19
C TYR A 37 12.86 1.96 -2.86
N GLU A 38 12.98 1.51 -1.60
CA GLU A 38 12.54 0.16 -1.23
C GLU A 38 11.02 0.03 -1.40
N ASN A 39 10.26 1.04 -0.96
CA ASN A 39 8.81 1.08 -1.14
C ASN A 39 8.42 1.05 -2.62
N GLU A 40 9.14 1.76 -3.49
CA GLU A 40 8.88 1.76 -4.94
C GLU A 40 9.11 0.37 -5.55
N VAL A 41 10.20 -0.30 -5.16
CA VAL A 41 10.52 -1.66 -5.63
C VAL A 41 9.46 -2.67 -5.16
N ILE A 42 9.07 -2.62 -3.88
CA ILE A 42 8.03 -3.49 -3.32
C ILE A 42 6.70 -3.26 -4.05
N THR A 43 6.33 -1.99 -4.19
CA THR A 43 5.07 -1.60 -4.83
C THR A 43 5.01 -2.06 -6.27
N THR A 44 6.12 -1.89 -7.02
CA THR A 44 6.23 -2.37 -8.41
C THR A 44 6.10 -3.89 -8.48
N GLY A 45 6.81 -4.63 -7.62
CA GLY A 45 6.70 -6.09 -7.59
C GLY A 45 5.29 -6.58 -7.24
N LEU A 46 4.64 -5.96 -6.25
CA LEU A 46 3.24 -6.26 -5.91
C LEU A 46 2.28 -5.91 -7.05
N TRP A 47 2.58 -4.84 -7.79
CA TRP A 47 1.79 -4.44 -8.95
C TRP A 47 1.79 -5.52 -10.03
N GLU A 48 2.98 -5.99 -10.40
CA GLU A 48 3.19 -7.00 -11.43
C GLU A 48 2.73 -8.40 -10.99
N GLU A 49 2.93 -8.75 -9.73
CA GLU A 49 2.60 -10.08 -9.20
C GLU A 49 1.09 -10.25 -8.93
N LEU A 50 0.42 -9.18 -8.47
CA LEU A 50 -0.97 -9.24 -8.04
C LEU A 50 -1.88 -8.32 -8.86
N ILE A 51 -1.59 -7.02 -8.85
CA ILE A 51 -2.56 -6.00 -9.26
C ILE A 51 -2.97 -6.13 -10.73
N VAL A 52 -2.00 -6.37 -11.63
CA VAL A 52 -2.27 -6.53 -13.07
C VAL A 52 -3.19 -7.71 -13.39
N THR A 53 -3.28 -8.70 -12.49
CA THR A 53 -4.10 -9.90 -12.66
C THR A 53 -5.55 -9.72 -12.19
N LEU A 54 -5.86 -8.61 -11.50
CA LEU A 54 -7.18 -8.32 -10.97
C LEU A 54 -8.11 -7.79 -12.06
N GLU A 55 -9.39 -8.11 -11.96
CA GLU A 55 -10.44 -7.55 -12.81
C GLU A 55 -11.04 -6.28 -12.18
N GLU A 56 -11.72 -5.45 -12.99
CA GLU A 56 -12.48 -4.33 -12.46
C GLU A 56 -13.76 -4.82 -11.75
N PRO A 57 -14.19 -4.18 -10.65
CA PRO A 57 -13.68 -2.93 -10.08
C PRO A 57 -12.53 -3.11 -9.07
N CYS A 58 -12.14 -4.35 -8.77
CA CYS A 58 -11.11 -4.63 -7.77
C CYS A 58 -9.77 -3.98 -8.13
N ARG A 59 -9.34 -4.10 -9.39
CA ARG A 59 -8.03 -3.60 -9.84
C ARG A 59 -7.84 -2.12 -9.51
N SER A 60 -8.75 -1.24 -9.95
CA SER A 60 -8.62 0.19 -9.67
C SER A 60 -8.62 0.52 -8.18
N ALA A 61 -9.42 -0.20 -7.38
CA ALA A 61 -9.49 -0.01 -5.94
C ALA A 61 -8.20 -0.47 -5.23
N ALA A 62 -7.67 -1.62 -5.64
CA ALA A 62 -6.42 -2.20 -5.12
C ALA A 62 -5.19 -1.38 -5.54
N GLU A 63 -5.15 -0.86 -6.77
CA GLU A 63 -4.09 0.05 -7.25
C GLU A 63 -3.99 1.29 -6.34
N LYS A 64 -5.13 1.94 -6.07
CA LYS A 64 -5.18 3.11 -5.18
C LYS A 64 -4.73 2.74 -3.77
N LEU A 65 -5.31 1.69 -3.18
CA LEU A 65 -5.00 1.26 -1.81
C LEU A 65 -3.52 0.93 -1.62
N LEU A 66 -2.94 0.16 -2.55
CA LEU A 66 -1.53 -0.21 -2.49
C LEU A 66 -0.63 1.04 -2.48
N CYS A 67 -0.95 2.03 -3.32
CA CYS A 67 -0.16 3.27 -3.39
C CYS A 67 -0.28 4.13 -2.15
N VAL A 68 -1.49 4.32 -1.60
CA VAL A 68 -1.66 5.10 -0.37
C VAL A 68 -1.12 4.37 0.86
N TYR A 69 -1.02 3.03 0.82
CA TYR A 69 -0.33 2.24 1.84
C TYR A 69 1.20 2.40 1.75
N ALA A 70 1.75 2.31 0.54
CA ALA A 70 3.20 2.38 0.30
C ALA A 70 3.76 3.80 0.48
N PHE A 71 2.97 4.81 0.12
CA PHE A 71 3.31 6.22 0.17
C PHE A 71 2.15 7.02 0.79
N PRO A 72 1.91 6.90 2.10
CA PRO A 72 0.84 7.63 2.77
C PRO A 72 1.04 9.13 2.64
N GLU A 73 -0.06 9.87 2.49
CA GLU A 73 -0.01 11.33 2.66
C GLU A 73 0.54 11.67 4.04
N CYS A 74 1.25 12.78 4.15
CA CYS A 74 2.02 13.11 5.32
C CYS A 74 1.74 14.54 5.81
N ASN A 75 1.70 14.71 7.13
CA ASN A 75 1.61 16.01 7.78
C ASN A 75 2.78 16.19 8.77
N ILE A 76 3.58 17.23 8.53
CA ILE A 76 4.84 17.53 9.23
C ILE A 76 5.89 16.43 9.05
N ASP A 77 5.88 15.41 9.89
CA ASP A 77 6.80 14.26 9.85
C ASP A 77 6.07 12.95 10.18
N LYS A 78 4.73 12.96 10.11
CA LYS A 78 3.89 11.82 10.48
C LYS A 78 3.03 11.38 9.30
N PRO A 79 2.96 10.07 9.01
CA PRO A 79 2.05 9.55 8.00
C PRO A 79 0.61 9.69 8.48
N LEU A 80 -0.29 10.06 7.57
CA LEU A 80 -1.72 9.96 7.78
C LEU A 80 -2.13 8.48 7.65
N PRO A 81 -2.96 7.97 8.56
CA PRO A 81 -3.45 6.60 8.47
C PRO A 81 -4.39 6.44 7.27
N LEU A 82 -4.46 5.23 6.74
CA LEU A 82 -5.52 4.86 5.80
C LEU A 82 -6.88 4.96 6.48
N CYS A 83 -7.86 5.50 5.77
CA CYS A 83 -9.25 5.48 6.22
C CYS A 83 -9.71 4.04 6.35
N HIS A 84 -10.30 3.71 7.50
CA HIS A 84 -10.79 2.37 7.79
C HIS A 84 -11.84 1.94 6.76
N GLU A 85 -12.71 2.87 6.36
CA GLU A 85 -13.77 2.68 5.39
C GLU A 85 -13.21 2.32 4.00
N ASP A 86 -12.11 2.97 3.59
CA ASP A 86 -11.46 2.68 2.31
C ASP A 86 -10.86 1.26 2.31
N CYS A 87 -10.18 0.88 3.40
CA CYS A 87 -9.65 -0.47 3.58
C CYS A 87 -10.76 -1.53 3.52
N VAL A 88 -11.85 -1.31 4.26
CA VAL A 88 -13.01 -2.22 4.29
C VAL A 88 -13.68 -2.29 2.93
N ALA A 89 -13.88 -1.16 2.24
CA ALA A 89 -14.49 -1.15 0.92
C ALA A 89 -13.67 -1.96 -0.09
N VAL A 90 -12.34 -1.82 -0.09
CA VAL A 90 -11.48 -2.63 -0.96
C VAL A 90 -11.61 -4.11 -0.61
N LYS A 91 -11.50 -4.47 0.67
CA LYS A 91 -11.52 -5.86 1.13
C LYS A 91 -12.87 -6.54 0.91
N GLU A 92 -13.97 -5.89 1.28
CA GLU A 92 -15.28 -6.52 1.45
C GLU A 92 -16.26 -6.19 0.32
N LEU A 93 -16.01 -5.13 -0.46
CA LEU A 93 -16.89 -4.71 -1.56
C LEU A 93 -16.22 -4.90 -2.92
N PHE A 94 -15.06 -4.27 -3.15
CA PHE A 94 -14.44 -4.25 -4.47
C PHE A 94 -13.70 -5.55 -4.81
N CYS A 95 -12.93 -6.08 -3.85
CA CYS A 95 -12.04 -7.23 -4.05
C CYS A 95 -12.45 -8.45 -3.23
N TYR A 96 -13.72 -8.60 -2.84
CA TYR A 96 -14.12 -9.67 -1.90
C TYR A 96 -13.75 -11.08 -2.37
N LYS A 97 -13.82 -11.35 -3.68
CA LYS A 97 -13.45 -12.66 -4.26
C LYS A 97 -11.93 -12.84 -4.27
N GLU A 98 -11.22 -11.85 -4.79
CA GLU A 98 -9.77 -11.86 -4.93
C GLU A 98 -9.11 -11.90 -3.55
N TRP A 99 -9.67 -11.19 -2.57
CA TRP A 99 -9.23 -11.21 -1.18
C TRP A 99 -9.42 -12.58 -0.54
N ALA A 100 -10.58 -13.22 -0.73
CA ALA A 100 -10.81 -14.59 -0.24
C ALA A 100 -9.78 -15.57 -0.83
N LEU A 101 -9.50 -15.48 -2.13
CA LEU A 101 -8.48 -16.31 -2.79
C LEU A 101 -7.07 -16.06 -2.24
N LEU A 102 -6.72 -14.82 -1.90
CA LEU A 102 -5.43 -14.49 -1.28
C LEU A 102 -5.32 -15.09 0.14
N GLU A 103 -6.39 -15.01 0.94
CA GLU A 103 -6.40 -15.62 2.28
C GLU A 103 -6.33 -17.15 2.21
N ASP A 104 -7.02 -17.78 1.25
CA ASP A 104 -6.93 -19.24 1.04
C ASP A 104 -5.51 -19.68 0.68
N LYS A 105 -4.85 -18.96 -0.25
CA LYS A 105 -3.45 -19.19 -0.61
C LYS A 105 -2.51 -19.01 0.58
N LYS A 106 -2.74 -17.96 1.38
CA LYS A 106 -1.98 -17.69 2.61
C LYS A 106 -2.14 -18.81 3.63
N ALA A 107 -3.36 -19.32 3.81
CA ALA A 107 -3.65 -20.48 4.67
C ALA A 107 -2.96 -21.77 4.18
N GLN A 108 -2.75 -21.89 2.87
CA GLN A 108 -1.98 -22.97 2.23
C GLN A 108 -0.45 -22.73 2.25
N GLY A 109 0.02 -21.64 2.86
CA GLY A 109 1.44 -21.30 2.94
C GLY A 109 2.02 -20.70 1.66
N VAL A 110 1.17 -20.31 0.70
CA VAL A 110 1.57 -19.60 -0.51
C VAL A 110 1.53 -18.10 -0.23
N PHE A 111 2.70 -17.48 -0.18
CA PHE A 111 2.84 -16.04 0.10
C PHE A 111 3.24 -15.26 -1.16
N VAL A 112 2.76 -14.03 -1.21
CA VAL A 112 3.17 -13.03 -2.20
C VAL A 112 4.66 -12.73 -2.01
N LYS A 113 5.45 -12.96 -3.05
CA LYS A 113 6.91 -12.88 -2.97
C LYS A 113 7.40 -11.45 -2.77
N SER A 114 6.70 -10.51 -3.40
CA SER A 114 7.11 -9.11 -3.45
C SER A 114 6.80 -8.33 -2.16
N ARG A 115 6.04 -8.89 -1.20
CA ARG A 115 5.53 -8.15 -0.02
C ARG A 115 6.61 -7.56 0.89
N LYS A 116 7.80 -8.16 0.98
CA LYS A 116 8.88 -7.78 1.92
C LYS A 116 8.36 -7.33 3.31
N HIS A 117 8.56 -6.06 3.68
CA HIS A 117 8.20 -5.50 4.97
C HIS A 117 6.73 -5.03 5.03
N PHE A 118 5.99 -5.04 3.91
CA PHE A 118 4.57 -4.73 3.91
C PHE A 118 3.81 -5.84 4.63
N ARG A 119 3.01 -5.43 5.62
CA ARG A 119 2.10 -6.31 6.36
C ARG A 119 0.73 -6.23 5.71
N LEU A 120 0.54 -7.05 4.68
CA LEU A 120 -0.74 -7.29 4.00
C LEU A 120 -1.54 -8.38 4.73
#